data_AF-F7NLG3-F1
#
_entry.id   AF-F7NLG3-F1
#
_cell.length_a   1.000
_cell.length_b   1.000
_cell.length_c   1.000
_cell.angle_alpha   90.00
_cell.angle_beta   90.00
_cell.angle_gamma   90.00
#
_symmetry.space_group_name_H-M   'P 1'
#
loop_
_entity.id
_entity.type
_entity.pdbx_description
1 polymer ?
#
loop_
_entity_poly.entity_id
_entity_poly.type
_entity_poly.pdbx_seq_one_letter_code
_entity_poly.pdbx_strand_id
1 'polypeptide(L)'
;GRTFTSADKYVGETANAIEAKYPGKVVDVNKKVYRPDGTPLTDYDIELDNAIIQVKGGGGKGSTSQAINTASSTNKEVIVYLPDQNSGAAVVKGLQKEGFKVFTNQEDLLNYLGKK
;
A
#
# COMPACT_ATOMS: atom_id res chain seq x y z
N GLY A 1 -20.73 -3.98 2.18
CA GLY A 1 -19.31 -4.00 1.78
C GLY A 1 -18.79 -5.41 1.91
N ARG A 2 -17.70 -5.71 1.20
CA ARG A 2 -16.95 -6.97 1.38
C ARG A 2 -16.18 -6.94 2.71
N THR A 3 -15.68 -8.09 3.14
CA THR A 3 -14.73 -8.18 4.25
C THR A 3 -13.47 -8.87 3.73
N PHE A 4 -12.32 -8.26 3.99
CA PHE A 4 -11.02 -8.74 3.55
C PHE A 4 -10.25 -9.36 4.72
N THR A 5 -9.51 -10.42 4.44
CA THR A 5 -8.68 -11.14 5.42
C THR A 5 -7.26 -11.24 4.93
N SER A 6 -6.29 -11.02 5.82
CA SER A 6 -4.85 -11.12 5.52
C SER A 6 -4.12 -11.67 6.75
N ALA A 7 -3.02 -12.38 6.51
CA ALA A 7 -2.10 -12.79 7.58
C ALA A 7 -1.32 -11.59 8.17
N ASP A 8 -1.07 -10.56 7.35
CA ASP A 8 -0.64 -9.25 7.85
C ASP A 8 -1.87 -8.47 8.33
N LYS A 9 -1.93 -8.22 9.64
CA LYS A 9 -3.04 -7.51 10.27
C LYS A 9 -3.27 -6.12 9.67
N TYR A 10 -2.20 -5.39 9.31
CA TYR A 10 -2.33 -4.02 8.83
C TYR A 10 -2.95 -3.99 7.44
N VAL A 11 -2.68 -5.00 6.60
CA VAL A 11 -3.34 -5.16 5.30
C VAL A 11 -4.84 -5.39 5.49
N GLY A 12 -5.21 -6.33 6.35
CA GLY A 12 -6.61 -6.64 6.62
C GLY A 12 -7.38 -5.46 7.23
N GLU A 13 -6.82 -4.83 8.27
CA GLU A 13 -7.42 -3.67 8.94
C GLU A 13 -7.58 -2.49 7.99
N THR A 14 -6.54 -2.17 7.22
CA THR A 14 -6.57 -1.04 6.27
C THR A 14 -7.57 -1.28 5.14
N ALA A 15 -7.58 -2.50 4.55
CA ALA A 15 -8.51 -2.84 3.48
C ALA A 15 -9.97 -2.76 3.96
N ASN A 16 -10.27 -3.28 5.16
CA ASN A 16 -11.62 -3.19 5.73
C ASN A 16 -12.00 -1.76 6.09
N ALA A 17 -11.06 -0.92 6.55
CA ALA A 17 -11.32 0.50 6.79
C ALA A 17 -11.65 1.26 5.49
N ILE A 18 -10.93 0.95 4.40
CA ILE A 18 -11.23 1.52 3.07
C ILE A 18 -12.60 1.06 2.60
N GLU A 19 -12.90 -0.24 2.66
CA GLU A 19 -14.18 -0.80 2.20
C GLU A 19 -15.37 -0.32 3.04
N ALA A 20 -15.18 -0.08 4.35
CA ALA A 20 -16.21 0.50 5.20
C ALA A 20 -16.52 1.96 4.85
N LYS A 21 -15.49 2.76 4.54
CA LYS A 21 -15.65 4.19 4.19
C LYS A 21 -16.04 4.40 2.72
N TYR A 22 -15.56 3.52 1.83
CA TYR A 22 -15.74 3.57 0.38
C TYR A 22 -16.07 2.16 -0.16
N PRO A 23 -17.32 1.69 0.01
CA PRO A 23 -17.71 0.35 -0.42
C PRO A 23 -17.41 0.08 -1.90
N GLY A 24 -16.75 -1.04 -2.20
CA GLY A 24 -16.36 -1.43 -3.55
C GLY A 24 -14.98 -0.94 -4.00
N LYS A 25 -14.33 -0.03 -3.27
CA LYS A 25 -13.07 0.59 -3.69
C LYS A 25 -11.86 -0.36 -3.65
N VAL A 26 -11.87 -1.34 -2.73
CA VAL A 26 -10.81 -2.36 -2.65
C VAL A 26 -11.05 -3.42 -3.70
N VAL A 27 -10.15 -3.60 -4.65
CA VAL A 27 -10.26 -4.63 -5.68
C VAL A 27 -9.84 -5.98 -5.10
N ASP A 28 -8.65 -6.04 -4.51
CA ASP A 28 -8.04 -7.28 -3.99
C ASP A 28 -7.04 -6.99 -2.86
N VAL A 29 -6.66 -8.02 -2.10
CA VAL A 29 -5.61 -7.97 -1.07
C VAL A 29 -4.61 -9.10 -1.24
N ASN A 30 -3.35 -8.85 -0.91
CA ASN A 30 -2.24 -9.80 -1.02
C ASN A 30 -2.09 -10.45 -2.42
N LYS A 31 -2.33 -9.67 -3.47
CA LYS A 31 -2.27 -10.16 -4.86
C LYS A 31 -0.82 -10.32 -5.30
N LYS A 32 -0.45 -11.55 -5.65
CA LYS A 32 0.89 -11.87 -6.16
C LYS A 32 1.05 -11.40 -7.60
N VAL A 33 2.19 -10.77 -7.88
CA VAL A 33 2.57 -10.31 -9.22
C VAL A 33 3.81 -11.04 -9.67
N TYR A 34 3.76 -11.54 -10.89
CA TYR A 34 4.80 -12.37 -11.46
C TYR A 34 5.45 -11.66 -12.66
N ARG A 35 6.73 -11.93 -12.87
CA ARG A 35 7.44 -11.57 -14.10
C ARG A 35 6.97 -12.44 -15.27
N PRO A 36 7.29 -12.07 -16.53
CA PRO A 36 6.96 -12.89 -17.70
C PRO A 36 7.52 -14.32 -17.65
N ASP A 37 8.64 -14.53 -16.94
CA ASP A 37 9.25 -15.85 -16.72
C ASP A 37 8.58 -16.68 -15.60
N GLY A 38 7.51 -16.17 -14.99
CA GLY A 38 6.77 -16.83 -13.91
C GLY A 38 7.38 -16.66 -12.53
N THR A 39 8.50 -15.94 -12.38
CA THR A 39 9.10 -15.68 -11.07
C THR A 39 8.35 -14.57 -10.32
N PRO A 40 8.22 -14.62 -8.97
CA PRO A 40 7.57 -13.56 -8.21
C PRO A 40 8.30 -12.22 -8.34
N LEU A 41 7.58 -11.17 -8.73
CA LEU A 41 8.09 -9.81 -8.84
C LEU A 41 7.88 -9.02 -7.55
N THR A 42 6.62 -8.94 -7.11
CA THR A 42 6.17 -8.23 -5.91
C THR A 42 4.79 -8.73 -5.52
N ASP A 43 4.35 -8.38 -4.32
CA ASP A 43 2.97 -8.59 -3.88
C ASP A 43 2.30 -7.22 -3.73
N TYR A 44 1.08 -7.08 -4.20
CA TYR A 44 0.24 -5.91 -3.95
C TYR A 44 -0.54 -6.16 -2.68
N ASP A 45 -0.19 -5.45 -1.61
CA ASP A 45 -0.83 -5.62 -0.31
C ASP A 45 -2.33 -5.29 -0.39
N ILE A 46 -2.65 -4.11 -0.95
CA ILE A 46 -4.03 -3.71 -1.24
C ILE A 46 -4.08 -3.11 -2.64
N GLU A 47 -4.89 -3.69 -3.51
CA GLU A 47 -5.15 -3.17 -4.85
C GLU A 47 -6.46 -2.39 -4.86
N LEU A 48 -6.42 -1.17 -5.40
CA LEU A 48 -7.58 -0.38 -5.80
C LEU A 48 -7.63 -0.29 -7.34
N ASP A 49 -8.68 0.30 -7.91
CA ASP A 49 -8.78 0.48 -9.36
C ASP A 49 -7.66 1.35 -9.94
N ASN A 50 -7.30 2.44 -9.23
CA ASN A 50 -6.35 3.45 -9.70
C ASN A 50 -5.02 3.51 -8.91
N ALA A 51 -4.93 2.75 -7.81
CA ALA A 51 -3.77 2.79 -6.93
C ALA A 51 -3.46 1.40 -6.34
N ILE A 52 -2.23 1.23 -5.88
CA ILE A 52 -1.78 0.11 -5.05
C ILE A 52 -1.26 0.72 -3.77
N ILE A 53 -1.70 0.17 -2.63
CA ILE A 53 -1.19 0.56 -1.33
C ILE A 53 -0.27 -0.55 -0.86
N GLN A 54 1.01 -0.23 -0.69
CA GLN A 54 2.00 -1.07 -0.04
C GLN A 54 1.97 -0.78 1.46
N VAL A 55 1.61 -1.76 2.26
CA VAL A 55 1.44 -1.63 3.71
C VAL A 55 2.60 -2.30 4.41
N LYS A 56 3.25 -1.61 5.35
CA LYS A 56 4.37 -2.22 6.08
C LYS A 56 4.36 -1.87 7.56
N GLY A 57 4.23 -2.90 8.39
CA GLY A 57 4.51 -2.84 9.81
C GLY A 57 6.03 -2.84 10.12
N GLY A 58 6.40 -2.33 11.28
CA GLY A 58 7.76 -2.35 11.81
C GLY A 58 8.73 -1.33 11.17
N GLY A 59 10.04 -1.61 11.28
CA GLY A 59 11.14 -0.66 11.05
C GLY A 59 11.40 -0.20 9.61
N GLY A 60 10.52 -0.47 8.65
CA GLY A 60 10.60 0.10 7.30
C GLY A 60 11.79 -0.35 6.42
N LYS A 61 12.64 -1.28 6.87
CA LYS A 61 13.79 -1.74 6.07
C LYS A 61 13.29 -2.41 4.78
N GLY A 62 13.80 -1.93 3.64
CA GLY A 62 13.41 -2.43 2.31
C GLY A 62 12.13 -1.83 1.71
N SER A 63 11.43 -0.93 2.42
CA SER A 63 10.21 -0.29 1.89
C SER A 63 10.45 0.42 0.56
N THR A 64 11.59 1.11 0.41
CA THR A 64 11.90 1.87 -0.81
C THR A 64 12.06 0.97 -2.02
N SER A 65 12.87 -0.08 -1.92
CA SER A 65 13.07 -1.03 -3.04
C SER A 65 11.76 -1.73 -3.42
N GLN A 66 10.94 -2.10 -2.43
CA GLN A 66 9.63 -2.72 -2.68
C GLN A 66 8.66 -1.75 -3.36
N ALA A 67 8.61 -0.49 -2.92
CA ALA A 67 7.78 0.54 -3.56
C ALA A 67 8.22 0.80 -5.02
N ILE A 68 9.54 0.86 -5.28
CA ILE A 68 10.08 1.01 -6.64
C ILE A 68 9.73 -0.18 -7.53
N ASN A 69 9.92 -1.41 -7.04
CA ASN A 69 9.56 -2.62 -7.79
C ASN A 69 8.06 -2.71 -8.07
N THR A 70 7.23 -2.24 -7.13
CA THR A 70 5.79 -2.17 -7.34
C THR A 70 5.45 -1.14 -8.39
N ALA A 71 6.04 0.06 -8.32
CA ALA A 71 5.79 1.12 -9.29
C ALA A 71 6.24 0.75 -10.71
N SER A 72 7.30 -0.03 -10.87
CA SER A 72 7.72 -0.52 -12.19
C SER A 72 6.85 -1.65 -12.75
N SER A 73 6.04 -2.29 -11.91
CA SER A 73 5.16 -3.41 -12.31
C SER A 73 3.76 -2.99 -12.76
N THR A 74 3.41 -1.71 -12.62
CA THR A 74 2.03 -1.23 -12.80
C THR A 74 1.99 0.20 -13.33
N ASN A 75 0.86 0.57 -13.94
CA ASN A 75 0.56 1.97 -14.29
C ASN A 75 -0.27 2.67 -13.20
N LYS A 76 -0.62 1.96 -12.11
CA LYS A 76 -1.37 2.52 -10.98
C LYS A 76 -0.46 3.34 -10.08
N GLU A 77 -1.03 4.32 -9.38
CA GLU A 77 -0.30 5.07 -8.36
C GLU A 77 0.13 4.13 -7.23
N VAL A 78 1.41 4.16 -6.86
CA VAL A 78 1.89 3.42 -5.69
C VAL A 78 1.93 4.33 -4.47
N ILE A 79 1.13 3.98 -3.48
CA ILE A 79 1.04 4.64 -2.19
C ILE A 79 1.72 3.74 -1.17
N VAL A 80 2.49 4.32 -0.26
CA VAL A 80 3.12 3.57 0.84
C VAL A 80 2.46 3.95 2.16
N TYR A 81 1.99 2.95 2.91
CA TYR A 81 1.41 3.13 4.23
C TYR A 81 2.29 2.45 5.30
N LEU A 82 2.80 3.25 6.24
CA LEU A 82 3.73 2.82 7.29
C LEU A 82 3.10 3.11 8.68
N PRO A 83 2.13 2.30 9.15
CA PRO A 83 1.38 2.55 10.38
C PRO A 83 2.22 2.63 11.65
N ASP A 84 3.37 1.94 11.69
CA ASP A 84 4.25 1.91 12.86
C ASP A 84 5.34 3.00 12.84
N GLN A 85 5.39 3.83 11.80
CA GLN A 85 6.40 4.88 11.65
C GLN A 85 5.80 6.25 11.99
N ASN A 86 6.67 7.19 12.37
CA ASN A 86 6.30 8.60 12.43
C ASN A 86 6.72 9.32 11.14
N SER A 87 6.07 10.44 10.83
CA SER A 87 6.35 11.24 9.63
C SER A 87 7.79 11.77 9.55
N GLY A 88 8.49 11.86 10.68
CA GLY A 88 9.89 12.28 10.76
C GLY A 88 10.91 11.19 10.47
N ALA A 89 10.49 9.92 10.38
CA ALA A 89 11.37 8.77 10.23
C ALA A 89 12.17 8.85 8.92
N ALA A 90 13.44 8.40 8.95
CA ALA A 90 14.33 8.46 7.80
C ALA A 90 13.78 7.70 6.59
N VAL A 91 13.11 6.56 6.81
CA VAL A 91 12.45 5.79 5.76
C VAL A 91 11.31 6.57 5.09
N VAL A 92 10.49 7.28 5.87
CA VAL A 92 9.38 8.11 5.36
C VAL A 92 9.94 9.22 4.49
N LYS A 93 10.95 9.96 5.01
CA LYS A 93 11.60 11.03 4.26
C LYS A 93 12.29 10.52 3.00
N GLY A 94 12.92 9.34 3.05
CA GLY A 94 13.56 8.71 1.90
C GLY A 94 12.55 8.40 0.80
N LEU A 95 11.45 7.71 1.13
CA LEU A 95 10.36 7.41 0.19
C LEU A 95 9.73 8.67 -0.42
N GLN A 96 9.53 9.71 0.39
CA GLN A 96 9.00 10.98 -0.11
C GLN A 96 9.96 11.67 -1.09
N LYS A 97 11.29 11.60 -0.85
CA LYS A 97 12.30 12.12 -1.79
C LYS A 97 12.31 11.38 -3.12
N GLU A 98 12.03 10.09 -3.10
CA GLU A 98 11.83 9.27 -4.31
C GLU A 98 10.49 9.55 -5.01
N GLY A 99 9.66 10.46 -4.48
CA GLY A 99 8.41 10.91 -5.09
C GLY A 99 7.17 10.09 -4.70
N PHE A 100 7.30 9.12 -3.79
CA PHE A 100 6.16 8.33 -3.34
C PHE A 100 5.22 9.14 -2.43
N LYS A 101 3.92 8.90 -2.57
CA LYS A 101 2.95 9.33 -1.57
C LYS A 101 3.05 8.38 -0.37
N VAL A 102 3.41 8.92 0.80
CA VAL A 102 3.60 8.15 2.03
C VAL A 102 2.64 8.63 3.10
N PHE A 103 1.96 7.69 3.74
CA PHE A 103 1.11 7.93 4.90
C PHE A 103 1.61 7.14 6.10
N THR A 104 1.53 7.73 7.28
CA THR A 104 1.78 7.04 8.56
C THR A 104 0.53 7.01 9.44
N ASN A 105 -0.54 7.69 9.01
CA ASN A 105 -1.83 7.76 9.70
C ASN A 105 -2.92 7.22 8.76
N GLN A 106 -3.80 6.36 9.29
CA GLN A 106 -4.85 5.72 8.49
C GLN A 106 -5.89 6.73 8.00
N GLU A 107 -6.26 7.71 8.84
CA GLU A 107 -7.25 8.71 8.49
C GLU A 107 -6.76 9.61 7.34
N ASP A 108 -5.49 10.01 7.36
CA ASP A 108 -4.89 10.78 6.26
C ASP A 108 -4.88 10.00 4.95
N LEU A 109 -4.53 8.71 5.01
CA LEU A 109 -4.63 7.81 3.86
C LEU A 109 -6.07 7.76 3.33
N LEU A 110 -7.05 7.50 4.21
CA LEU A 110 -8.46 7.44 3.82
C LEU A 110 -8.95 8.77 3.21
N ASN A 111 -8.58 9.90 3.81
CA ASN A 111 -8.96 11.22 3.33
C ASN A 111 -8.34 11.54 1.96
N TYR A 112 -7.13 11.05 1.69
CA TYR A 112 -6.53 11.14 0.36
C TYR A 112 -7.30 10.30 -0.66
N LEU A 113 -7.63 9.06 -0.31
CA LEU A 113 -8.39 8.17 -1.18
C LEU A 113 -9.79 8.71 -1.48
N GLY A 114 -10.42 9.44 -0.57
CA GLY A 114 -11.74 10.07 -0.81
C GLY A 114 -11.74 11.18 -1.86
N LYS A 115 -10.59 11.73 -2.22
CA LYS A 115 -10.44 12.80 -3.22
C LYS A 115 -10.14 12.26 -4.63
N LYS A 116 -9.98 10.95 -4.77
CA LYS A 116 -9.59 10.22 -5.97
C LYS A 116 -10.75 9.33 -6.43
#